data_AF-A0A6P5MDQ6-F1
#
_entry.id   AF-A0A6P5MDQ6-F1
#
_cell.length_a   1.000
_cell.length_b   1.000
_cell.length_c   1.000
_cell.angle_alpha   90.00
_cell.angle_beta   90.00
_cell.angle_gamma   90.00
#
_symmetry.space_group_name_H-M   'P 1'
#
loop_
_entity.id
_entity.type
_entity.pdbx_description
1 polymer ?
#
loop_
_entity_poly.entity_id
_entity_poly.type
_entity_poly.pdbx_seq_one_letter_code
_entity_poly.pdbx_strand_id
1 'polypeptide(L)'
;MASSGTSLGSSSWRKPKHQQHFQVCFCFKRIFKLKVSEPPEEIRSIFEKFSENNNGTVMSVDGLYRFLVRFQGERDCDDTKHKAQAIFDSHKHLFLFQRKGFHLDAFFRYLLGDDNAPLLQVGHDMRSPLAHYFLYTGHNSYLTGNQFSSNSSTAPIIKALKKGVRVIELDLWPNSTGNSVEVRHGRTLTSPVKLRACLKAIKEYAFYASKYPVVITFEDHITPPLQAKVAKMVNGIFGDMLYRPSSQHIMNKFPSPESLKEKILISTKPPETPEEDQEHNEERSSEVNYMMRYNSYDKDKNGDEDEEKEDNSLEYRDLISIHAGKPKGGSGNLFISHEKVRRLSLSEDQLEEIAKTRATEIVRFTQKNLLRIYPRGTRVDSSNYNPMVGWMHGAQMVAFNMQGHGHLLRMMEGMFRANGGCGYVKKPNILLDENEVFDPSAFRLPKKNLQVMVYMGEGWRSEFSPTHFDLYSPPDFSVELRIYGVPADESIKETMTMEDEWVPVWNQEFIFPLTVPELALLYIKVVEHDFKGKNDFGGQTCLPVSELRQGIRSIRLCNQKGEPYKHVRLLMQFQFI
;
A
#
# COMPACT_ATOMS: atom_id res chain seq x y z
N MET A 1 68.34 42.93 20.03
CA MET A 1 67.64 42.42 21.23
C MET A 1 66.16 42.75 21.10
N ALA A 2 65.31 41.72 21.18
CA ALA A 2 63.86 41.66 21.47
C ALA A 2 62.96 42.85 21.02
N SER A 3 62.08 42.72 20.03
CA SER A 3 60.79 41.97 19.98
C SER A 3 59.69 42.47 20.93
N SER A 4 58.61 43.01 20.38
CA SER A 4 57.22 42.62 20.73
C SER A 4 56.23 43.30 19.78
N GLY A 5 55.88 42.59 18.71
CA GLY A 5 54.68 42.87 17.91
C GLY A 5 53.50 42.13 18.53
N THR A 6 52.43 42.86 18.85
CA THR A 6 51.16 42.31 19.31
C THR A 6 50.34 41.83 18.11
N SER A 7 50.24 40.51 17.94
CA SER A 7 49.26 39.90 17.03
C SER A 7 47.90 39.79 17.73
N LEU A 8 46.89 40.43 17.14
CA LEU A 8 45.49 40.22 17.48
C LEU A 8 45.05 38.89 16.89
N GLY A 9 45.11 37.84 17.73
CA GLY A 9 44.58 36.52 17.41
C GLY A 9 43.05 36.57 17.24
N SER A 10 42.58 36.09 16.10
CA SER A 10 41.17 35.85 15.81
C SER A 10 40.60 34.81 16.78
N SER A 11 39.69 35.27 17.65
CA SER A 11 38.92 34.39 18.52
C SER A 11 37.94 33.57 17.68
N SER A 12 38.32 32.33 17.32
CA SER A 12 37.37 31.36 16.80
C SER A 12 36.34 31.05 17.88
N TRP A 13 35.10 31.48 17.67
CA TRP A 13 33.97 31.07 18.50
C TRP A 13 33.72 29.58 18.25
N ARG A 14 34.33 28.72 19.07
CA ARG A 14 34.02 27.29 19.09
C ARG A 14 32.57 27.11 19.55
N LYS A 15 31.69 26.70 18.64
CA LYS A 15 30.35 26.19 18.99
C LYS A 15 30.52 25.13 20.11
N PRO A 16 29.67 25.12 21.15
CA PRO A 16 29.79 24.13 22.22
C PRO A 16 29.68 22.73 21.64
N LYS A 17 30.71 21.90 21.86
CA LYS A 17 30.71 20.50 21.45
C LYS A 17 29.78 19.75 22.40
N HIS A 18 28.54 19.48 21.97
CA HIS A 18 27.68 18.58 22.72
C HIS A 18 28.34 17.18 22.73
N GLN A 19 28.57 16.63 23.91
CA GLN A 19 29.11 15.28 24.10
C GLN A 19 28.00 14.36 24.59
N GLN A 20 28.03 13.09 24.15
CA GLN A 20 27.17 12.04 24.68
C GLN A 20 28.02 11.09 25.51
N HIS A 21 27.51 10.71 26.67
CA HIS A 21 28.20 9.84 27.61
C HIS A 21 27.45 8.51 27.72
N PHE A 22 28.17 7.42 27.56
CA PHE A 22 27.67 6.07 27.78
C PHE A 22 28.42 5.45 28.96
N GLN A 23 27.68 4.92 29.93
CA GLN A 23 28.27 4.31 31.11
C GLN A 23 28.66 2.86 30.78
N VAL A 24 29.95 2.55 30.92
CA VAL A 24 30.50 1.20 30.73
C VAL A 24 31.02 0.73 32.08
N CYS A 25 30.28 -0.19 32.72
CA CYS A 25 30.51 -0.59 34.11
C CYS A 25 30.45 0.58 35.11
N PHE A 26 30.48 0.30 36.41
CA PHE A 26 30.19 1.27 37.49
C PHE A 26 31.09 2.54 37.49
N CYS A 27 32.24 2.54 36.79
CA CYS A 27 33.25 3.59 36.89
C CYS A 27 33.72 4.19 35.56
N PHE A 28 33.44 3.60 34.39
CA PHE A 28 33.97 4.07 33.11
C PHE A 28 32.88 4.72 32.25
N LYS A 29 33.27 5.76 31.50
CA LYS A 29 32.39 6.47 30.57
C LYS A 29 33.04 6.53 29.20
N ARG A 30 32.34 6.04 28.17
CA ARG A 30 32.68 6.34 26.77
C ARG A 30 32.05 7.67 26.40
N ILE A 31 32.79 8.50 25.68
CA ILE A 31 32.37 9.86 25.31
C ILE A 31 32.43 9.97 23.79
N PHE A 32 31.29 10.31 23.19
CA PHE A 32 31.17 10.50 21.75
C PHE A 32 30.83 11.95 21.43
N LYS A 33 31.39 12.46 20.33
CA LYS A 33 31.06 13.79 19.83
C LYS A 33 29.73 13.72 19.12
N LEU A 34 28.77 14.53 19.54
CA LEU A 34 27.50 14.63 18.86
C LEU A 34 27.67 15.49 17.61
N LYS A 35 27.52 14.86 16.44
CA LYS A 35 27.37 15.59 15.19
C LYS A 35 25.99 16.25 15.13
N VAL A 36 25.97 17.47 14.60
CA VAL A 36 24.75 18.15 14.21
C VAL A 36 24.53 17.83 12.73
N SER A 37 23.27 17.72 12.32
CA SER A 37 22.90 17.58 10.91
C SER A 37 23.46 18.75 10.11
N GLU A 38 24.36 18.46 9.18
CA GLU A 38 25.01 19.41 8.30
C GLU A 38 24.88 18.92 6.85
N PRO A 39 24.70 19.83 5.87
CA PRO A 39 24.57 19.43 4.47
C PRO A 39 25.86 18.77 3.97
N PRO A 40 25.77 17.56 3.37
CA PRO A 40 26.88 16.91 2.66
C PRO A 40 27.49 17.82 1.59
N GLU A 41 28.77 17.64 1.28
CA GLU A 41 29.52 18.49 0.33
C GLU A 41 28.84 18.60 -1.03
N GLU A 42 28.30 17.49 -1.55
CA GLU A 42 27.56 17.46 -2.81
C GLU A 42 26.32 18.38 -2.80
N ILE A 43 25.61 18.46 -1.67
CA ILE A 43 24.47 19.38 -1.49
C ILE A 43 24.94 20.83 -1.45
N ARG A 44 26.12 21.10 -0.86
CA ARG A 44 26.72 22.45 -0.87
C ARG A 44 27.06 22.87 -2.30
N SER A 45 27.70 21.99 -3.07
CA SER A 45 28.02 22.24 -4.48
C SER A 45 26.78 22.51 -5.32
N ILE A 46 25.67 21.79 -5.08
CA ILE A 46 24.39 22.05 -5.73
C ILE A 46 23.85 23.43 -5.34
N PHE A 47 23.86 23.77 -4.04
CA PHE A 47 23.42 25.08 -3.57
C PHE A 47 24.21 26.22 -4.23
N GLU A 48 25.54 26.10 -4.28
CA GLU A 48 26.44 27.09 -4.88
C GLU A 48 26.14 27.28 -6.37
N LYS A 49 25.97 26.19 -7.12
CA LYS A 49 25.59 26.20 -8.54
C LYS A 49 24.29 26.96 -8.82
N PHE A 50 23.29 26.84 -7.96
CA PHE A 50 22.02 27.58 -8.12
C PHE A 50 22.03 28.96 -7.44
N SER A 51 23.15 29.35 -6.83
CA SER A 51 23.39 30.63 -6.16
C SER A 51 24.41 31.52 -6.87
N GLU A 52 24.80 31.18 -8.11
CA GLU A 52 25.85 31.85 -8.90
C GLU A 52 25.72 33.38 -8.96
N ASN A 53 24.49 33.92 -9.02
CA ASN A 53 24.26 35.36 -9.10
C ASN A 53 24.60 36.14 -7.80
N ASN A 54 24.91 35.47 -6.69
CA ASN A 54 25.23 36.08 -5.39
C ASN A 54 26.50 35.47 -4.74
N ASN A 55 27.55 35.27 -5.54
CA ASN A 55 28.83 34.70 -5.11
C ASN A 55 28.70 33.33 -4.40
N GLY A 56 27.66 32.54 -4.71
CA GLY A 56 27.42 31.22 -4.10
C GLY A 56 26.91 31.25 -2.66
N THR A 57 26.63 32.42 -2.07
CA THR A 57 26.30 32.55 -0.63
C THR A 57 24.81 32.63 -0.31
N VAL A 58 24.00 33.09 -1.27
CA VAL A 58 22.55 33.31 -1.12
C VAL A 58 21.83 32.91 -2.40
N MET A 59 20.85 32.01 -2.31
CA MET A 59 20.01 31.66 -3.44
C MET A 59 18.86 32.67 -3.56
N SER A 60 18.59 33.15 -4.78
CA SER A 60 17.40 33.97 -5.07
C SER A 60 16.17 33.08 -5.28
N VAL A 61 14.97 33.67 -5.29
CA VAL A 61 13.73 32.94 -5.67
C VAL A 61 13.87 32.33 -7.07
N ASP A 62 14.46 33.08 -8.01
CA ASP A 62 14.75 32.57 -9.36
C ASP A 62 15.73 31.40 -9.33
N GLY A 63 16.79 31.47 -8.52
CA GLY A 63 17.73 30.36 -8.34
C GLY A 63 17.03 29.11 -7.81
N LEU A 64 16.14 29.27 -6.83
CA LEU A 64 15.34 28.17 -6.28
C LEU A 64 14.36 27.61 -7.33
N TYR A 65 13.70 28.48 -8.10
CA TYR A 65 12.86 28.06 -9.22
C TYR A 65 13.65 27.22 -10.24
N ARG A 66 14.83 27.70 -10.65
CA ARG A 66 15.71 26.97 -11.56
C ARG A 66 16.17 25.63 -10.98
N PHE A 67 16.43 25.56 -9.67
CA PHE A 67 16.72 24.30 -8.99
C PHE A 67 15.54 23.33 -9.05
N LEU A 68 14.33 23.81 -8.75
CA LEU A 68 13.11 23.01 -8.80
C LEU A 68 12.87 22.42 -10.20
N VAL A 69 13.00 23.24 -11.24
CA VAL A 69 12.77 22.78 -12.62
C VAL A 69 13.92 21.88 -13.11
N ARG A 70 15.17 22.36 -13.03
CA ARG A 70 16.31 21.72 -13.70
C ARG A 70 16.92 20.54 -12.93
N PHE A 71 16.74 20.50 -11.61
CA PHE A 71 17.34 19.45 -10.76
C PHE A 71 16.27 18.55 -10.12
N GLN A 72 15.20 19.13 -9.58
CA GLN A 72 14.09 18.38 -8.97
C GLN A 72 13.09 17.83 -10.00
N GLY A 73 13.22 18.19 -11.28
CA GLY A 73 12.32 17.72 -12.34
C GLY A 73 10.89 18.23 -12.21
N GLU A 74 10.68 19.35 -11.51
CA GLU A 74 9.36 20.01 -11.48
C GLU A 74 9.05 20.63 -12.85
N ARG A 75 7.75 20.78 -13.17
CA ARG A 75 7.34 21.37 -14.44
C ARG A 75 7.70 22.86 -14.52
N ASP A 76 8.10 23.32 -15.71
CA ASP A 76 8.31 24.73 -15.99
C ASP A 76 6.96 25.44 -16.17
N CYS A 77 6.37 25.89 -15.06
CA CYS A 77 5.06 26.56 -15.03
C CYS A 77 4.92 27.51 -13.84
N ASP A 78 3.87 28.33 -13.86
CA ASP A 78 3.60 29.31 -12.80
C ASP A 78 3.34 28.69 -11.43
N ASP A 79 2.76 27.48 -11.38
CA ASP A 79 2.61 26.72 -10.11
C ASP A 79 3.98 26.47 -9.45
N THR A 80 5.00 26.12 -10.23
CA THR A 80 6.35 25.91 -9.72
C THR A 80 6.99 27.22 -9.27
N LYS A 81 6.70 28.36 -9.93
CA LYS A 81 7.14 29.68 -9.47
C LYS A 81 6.50 30.04 -8.13
N HIS A 82 5.19 29.82 -7.99
CA HIS A 82 4.47 30.04 -6.73
C HIS A 82 5.01 29.14 -5.61
N LYS A 83 5.33 27.88 -5.92
CA LYS A 83 5.98 26.96 -4.98
C LYS A 83 7.35 27.46 -4.54
N ALA A 84 8.19 27.92 -5.47
CA ALA A 84 9.49 28.51 -5.14
C ALA A 84 9.35 29.72 -4.21
N GLN A 85 8.38 30.60 -4.50
CA GLN A 85 8.08 31.77 -3.68
C GLN A 85 7.62 31.37 -2.27
N ALA A 86 6.71 30.40 -2.16
CA ALA A 86 6.20 29.91 -0.88
C ALA A 86 7.31 29.29 -0.01
N ILE A 87 8.21 28.49 -0.60
CA ILE A 87 9.39 27.94 0.10
C ILE A 87 10.30 29.08 0.57
N PHE A 88 10.53 30.08 -0.28
CA PHE A 88 11.37 31.21 0.07
C PHE A 88 10.80 32.03 1.24
N ASP A 89 9.48 32.27 1.23
CA ASP A 89 8.80 33.07 2.25
C ASP A 89 8.64 32.34 3.58
N SER A 90 8.38 31.03 3.59
CA SER A 90 8.27 30.23 4.82
C SER A 90 9.55 30.27 5.66
N HIS A 91 10.70 30.47 5.02
CA HIS A 91 12.00 30.55 5.68
C HIS A 91 12.37 31.97 6.13
N LYS A 92 11.65 33.02 5.69
CA LYS A 92 11.83 34.39 6.21
C LYS A 92 11.30 34.54 7.64
N HIS A 93 10.24 33.81 8.00
CA HIS A 93 9.56 33.96 9.29
C HIS A 93 10.21 33.20 10.45
N LEU A 94 11.11 32.25 10.17
CA LEU A 94 11.77 31.42 11.19
C LEU A 94 12.99 32.10 11.85
N PHE A 95 13.39 33.29 11.40
CA PHE A 95 14.58 33.98 11.90
C PHE A 95 14.23 35.36 12.47
N LEU A 96 14.17 35.45 13.80
CA LEU A 96 14.10 36.69 14.59
C LEU A 96 15.35 37.60 14.41
N PHE A 97 16.36 37.18 13.64
CA PHE A 97 17.60 37.95 13.40
C PHE A 97 17.96 38.01 11.90
N GLN A 98 17.58 39.12 11.26
CA GLN A 98 18.28 39.90 10.22
C GLN A 98 19.09 39.26 9.06
N ARG A 99 19.01 37.96 8.75
CA ARG A 99 19.60 37.44 7.49
C ARG A 99 18.58 37.49 6.36
N LYS A 100 18.60 38.56 5.57
CA LYS A 100 17.84 38.67 4.31
C LYS A 100 18.45 37.68 3.29
N GLY A 101 17.81 36.54 3.04
CA GLY A 101 18.19 35.63 1.94
C GLY A 101 17.98 34.14 2.23
N PHE A 102 17.86 33.33 1.17
CA PHE A 102 17.74 31.87 1.27
C PHE A 102 19.14 31.24 1.25
N HIS A 103 19.71 31.08 2.44
CA HIS A 103 21.06 30.53 2.66
C HIS A 103 21.07 28.99 2.63
N LEU A 104 22.26 28.39 2.58
CA LEU A 104 22.48 26.95 2.58
C LEU A 104 21.70 26.22 3.69
N ASP A 105 21.70 26.74 4.92
CA ASP A 105 20.96 26.13 6.04
C ASP A 105 19.43 26.14 5.84
N ALA A 106 18.90 27.13 5.12
CA ALA A 106 17.47 27.19 4.78
C ALA A 106 17.14 26.22 3.65
N PHE A 107 18.00 26.16 2.62
CA PHE A 107 17.89 25.19 1.55
C PHE A 107 17.93 23.74 2.06
N PHE A 108 18.88 23.43 2.94
CA PHE A 108 19.00 22.10 3.53
C PHE A 108 17.79 21.72 4.38
N ARG A 109 17.25 22.64 5.18
CA ARG A 109 15.99 22.42 5.92
C ARG A 109 14.79 22.19 5.00
N TYR A 110 14.70 22.93 3.90
CA TYR A 110 13.71 22.66 2.86
C TYR A 110 13.86 21.23 2.31
N LEU A 111 15.08 20.81 1.97
CA LEU A 111 15.32 19.49 1.39
C LEU A 111 14.90 18.35 2.32
N LEU A 112 15.02 18.54 3.64
CA LEU A 112 14.60 17.58 4.68
C LEU A 112 13.11 17.72 5.07
N GLY A 113 12.42 18.75 4.58
CA GLY A 113 11.03 19.05 4.90
C GLY A 113 10.01 18.11 4.23
N ASP A 114 8.79 18.06 4.78
CA ASP A 114 7.70 17.22 4.25
C ASP A 114 7.21 17.71 2.86
N ASP A 115 7.38 19.00 2.55
CA ASP A 115 7.06 19.57 1.22
C ASP A 115 7.95 19.00 0.10
N ASN A 116 9.06 18.37 0.47
CA ASN A 116 9.99 17.68 -0.43
C ASN A 116 9.81 16.15 -0.41
N ALA A 117 8.59 15.67 -0.17
CA ALA A 117 8.22 14.26 -0.19
C ALA A 117 8.52 13.56 -1.54
N PRO A 118 8.75 12.23 -1.55
CA PRO A 118 9.24 11.52 -2.72
C PRO A 118 8.18 11.13 -3.74
N LEU A 119 6.89 11.21 -3.42
CA LEU A 119 5.81 10.74 -4.28
C LEU A 119 5.02 11.89 -4.90
N LEU A 120 4.50 11.65 -6.10
CA LEU A 120 3.52 12.52 -6.75
C LEU A 120 2.17 12.50 -6.00
N GLN A 121 1.38 13.56 -6.19
CA GLN A 121 0.00 13.63 -5.70
C GLN A 121 -0.96 12.91 -6.66
N VAL A 122 -2.22 12.70 -6.26
CA VAL A 122 -3.29 12.04 -7.04
C VAL A 122 -3.28 12.51 -8.49
N GLY A 123 -3.20 11.58 -9.45
CA GLY A 123 -3.00 11.95 -10.86
C GLY A 123 -3.42 10.91 -11.90
N HIS A 124 -3.87 9.72 -11.51
CA HIS A 124 -4.29 8.72 -12.49
C HIS A 124 -5.66 9.09 -13.07
N ASP A 125 -5.89 8.76 -14.35
CA ASP A 125 -7.24 8.80 -14.92
C ASP A 125 -8.13 7.76 -14.24
N MET A 126 -9.27 8.20 -13.69
CA MET A 126 -10.22 7.40 -12.92
C MET A 126 -11.49 7.05 -13.69
N ARG A 127 -11.53 7.32 -15.00
CA ARG A 127 -12.71 7.13 -15.87
C ARG A 127 -12.71 5.79 -16.63
N SER A 128 -11.66 4.98 -16.51
CA SER A 128 -11.62 3.64 -17.10
C SER A 128 -12.46 2.64 -16.27
N PRO A 129 -12.84 1.46 -16.79
CA PRO A 129 -13.55 0.43 -16.03
C PRO A 129 -12.82 -0.03 -14.76
N LEU A 130 -13.54 -0.42 -13.70
CA LEU A 130 -12.93 -0.93 -12.45
C LEU A 130 -11.86 -2.02 -12.68
N ALA A 131 -12.04 -2.89 -13.68
CA ALA A 131 -11.08 -3.94 -14.03
C ALA A 131 -9.69 -3.40 -14.43
N HIS A 132 -9.58 -2.11 -14.77
CA HIS A 132 -8.32 -1.46 -15.15
C HIS A 132 -7.54 -0.91 -13.96
N TYR A 133 -7.96 -1.17 -12.72
CA TYR A 133 -7.30 -0.69 -11.50
C TYR A 133 -6.98 -1.84 -10.56
N PHE A 134 -5.84 -1.78 -9.90
CA PHE A 134 -5.58 -2.51 -8.68
C PHE A 134 -6.38 -1.87 -7.53
N LEU A 135 -7.00 -2.70 -6.70
CA LEU A 135 -7.87 -2.31 -5.60
C LEU A 135 -7.23 -2.71 -4.28
N TYR A 136 -7.14 -1.77 -3.35
CA TYR A 136 -6.60 -2.03 -2.02
C TYR A 136 -7.56 -2.96 -1.26
N THR A 137 -7.17 -4.22 -1.07
CA THR A 137 -8.07 -5.31 -0.67
C THR A 137 -7.67 -5.95 0.66
N GLY A 138 -8.60 -5.96 1.62
CA GLY A 138 -8.47 -6.70 2.88
C GLY A 138 -9.05 -8.11 2.78
N HIS A 139 -8.42 -9.07 3.48
CA HIS A 139 -8.91 -10.42 3.71
C HIS A 139 -9.41 -10.57 5.15
N ASN A 140 -10.54 -11.24 5.36
CA ASN A 140 -11.17 -11.46 6.67
C ASN A 140 -11.10 -10.20 7.57
N SER A 141 -11.63 -9.10 7.03
CA SER A 141 -11.37 -7.73 7.52
C SER A 141 -11.91 -7.45 8.92
N TYR A 142 -12.63 -8.39 9.51
CA TYR A 142 -13.21 -8.36 10.85
C TYR A 142 -12.29 -8.96 11.93
N LEU A 143 -11.25 -9.73 11.57
CA LEU A 143 -10.37 -10.40 12.52
C LEU A 143 -9.38 -9.44 13.19
N THR A 144 -9.20 -9.57 14.50
CA THR A 144 -8.22 -8.77 15.26
C THR A 144 -6.84 -9.42 15.34
N GLY A 145 -6.69 -10.67 14.90
CA GLY A 145 -5.44 -11.41 14.94
C GLY A 145 -5.45 -12.63 14.04
N ASN A 146 -5.07 -13.79 14.60
CA ASN A 146 -4.96 -15.07 13.89
C ASN A 146 -6.32 -15.60 13.35
N GLN A 147 -6.27 -16.53 12.41
CA GLN A 147 -7.47 -17.07 11.73
C GLN A 147 -8.24 -18.10 12.59
N PHE A 148 -7.69 -18.60 13.70
CA PHE A 148 -8.26 -19.75 14.41
C PHE A 148 -9.01 -19.38 15.69
N SER A 149 -8.47 -18.48 16.50
CA SER A 149 -8.95 -18.19 17.86
C SER A 149 -8.99 -16.72 18.23
N SER A 150 -8.63 -15.82 17.30
CA SER A 150 -8.69 -14.39 17.58
C SER A 150 -10.13 -13.86 17.63
N ASN A 151 -10.30 -12.68 18.22
CA ASN A 151 -11.60 -12.03 18.25
C ASN A 151 -11.97 -11.44 16.88
N SER A 152 -13.27 -11.29 16.64
CA SER A 152 -13.79 -10.44 15.56
C SER A 152 -14.34 -9.13 16.11
N SER A 153 -14.10 -8.03 15.42
CA SER A 153 -14.66 -6.73 15.78
C SER A 153 -14.75 -5.78 14.58
N THR A 154 -15.33 -4.61 14.79
CA THR A 154 -15.39 -3.53 13.80
C THR A 154 -14.08 -2.73 13.71
N ALA A 155 -13.19 -2.83 14.71
CA ALA A 155 -11.99 -1.99 14.78
C ALA A 155 -11.00 -2.24 13.61
N PRO A 156 -10.71 -3.49 13.19
CA PRO A 156 -9.87 -3.74 12.02
C PRO A 156 -10.48 -3.21 10.72
N ILE A 157 -11.82 -3.29 10.56
CA ILE A 157 -12.54 -2.71 9.41
C ILE A 157 -12.34 -1.19 9.38
N ILE A 158 -12.56 -0.50 10.49
CA ILE A 158 -12.38 0.95 10.60
C ILE A 158 -10.92 1.33 10.30
N LYS A 159 -9.96 0.59 10.87
CA LYS A 159 -8.53 0.81 10.63
C LYS A 159 -8.16 0.63 9.15
N ALA A 160 -8.68 -0.40 8.51
CA ALA A 160 -8.48 -0.67 7.08
C ALA A 160 -9.03 0.48 6.21
N LEU A 161 -10.26 0.91 6.44
CA LEU A 161 -10.89 2.01 5.69
C LEU A 161 -10.15 3.34 5.87
N LYS A 162 -9.70 3.66 7.10
CA LYS A 162 -8.87 4.85 7.37
C LYS A 162 -7.50 4.81 6.69
N LYS A 163 -6.96 3.62 6.43
CA LYS A 163 -5.73 3.42 5.64
C LYS A 163 -5.93 3.46 4.13
N GLY A 164 -7.17 3.57 3.65
CA GLY A 164 -7.47 3.62 2.22
C GLY A 164 -7.86 2.28 1.60
N VAL A 165 -8.03 1.19 2.37
CA VAL A 165 -8.56 -0.10 1.86
C VAL A 165 -9.93 0.12 1.23
N ARG A 166 -10.16 -0.41 0.04
CA ARG A 166 -11.39 -0.25 -0.77
C ARG A 166 -12.23 -1.51 -0.87
N VAL A 167 -11.68 -2.68 -0.54
CA VAL A 167 -12.42 -3.93 -0.49
C VAL A 167 -12.39 -4.51 0.91
N ILE A 168 -13.57 -4.70 1.50
CA ILE A 168 -13.78 -5.24 2.84
C ILE A 168 -14.50 -6.58 2.74
N GLU A 169 -13.94 -7.61 3.38
CA GLU A 169 -14.52 -8.95 3.42
C GLU A 169 -15.30 -9.19 4.72
N LEU A 170 -16.50 -9.78 4.59
CA LEU A 170 -17.37 -10.18 5.69
C LEU A 170 -17.94 -11.58 5.43
N ASP A 171 -17.64 -12.51 6.32
CA ASP A 171 -18.10 -13.90 6.22
C ASP A 171 -19.41 -14.06 6.98
N LEU A 172 -20.50 -14.30 6.26
CA LEU A 172 -21.84 -14.31 6.83
C LEU A 172 -22.19 -15.71 7.30
N TRP A 173 -22.51 -15.85 8.58
CA TRP A 173 -22.96 -17.11 9.18
C TRP A 173 -24.26 -16.92 9.97
N PRO A 174 -25.11 -17.96 10.04
CA PRO A 174 -26.19 -18.00 11.01
C PRO A 174 -25.62 -17.95 12.43
N ASN A 175 -26.28 -17.21 13.32
CA ASN A 175 -25.99 -17.26 14.75
C ASN A 175 -26.41 -18.62 15.34
N SER A 176 -26.08 -18.87 16.62
CA SER A 176 -26.37 -20.14 17.30
C SER A 176 -27.85 -20.55 17.29
N THR A 177 -28.78 -19.59 17.24
CA THR A 177 -30.23 -19.83 17.17
C THR A 177 -30.78 -19.89 15.74
N GLY A 178 -29.94 -19.71 14.71
CA GLY A 178 -30.33 -19.75 13.30
C GLY A 178 -31.25 -18.62 12.82
N ASN A 179 -31.53 -17.62 13.65
CA ASN A 179 -32.55 -16.59 13.40
C ASN A 179 -31.98 -15.22 13.01
N SER A 180 -30.66 -15.04 13.12
CA SER A 180 -29.94 -13.81 12.80
C SER A 180 -28.60 -14.13 12.14
N VAL A 181 -27.99 -13.12 11.52
CA VAL A 181 -26.68 -13.22 10.86
C VAL A 181 -25.59 -12.57 11.72
N GLU A 182 -24.46 -13.24 11.80
CA GLU A 182 -23.22 -12.77 12.40
C GLU A 182 -22.05 -12.89 11.41
N VAL A 183 -20.98 -12.17 11.71
CA VAL A 183 -19.72 -12.22 10.95
C VAL A 183 -18.68 -12.95 11.79
N ARG A 184 -18.09 -14.02 11.24
CA ARG A 184 -17.06 -14.83 11.89
C ARG A 184 -16.32 -15.70 10.88
N HIS A 185 -15.13 -16.17 11.24
CA HIS A 185 -14.46 -17.18 10.45
C HIS A 185 -15.04 -18.56 10.80
N GLY A 186 -15.82 -19.12 9.87
CA GLY A 186 -16.58 -20.34 10.10
C GLY A 186 -15.71 -21.53 10.50
N ARG A 187 -16.27 -22.44 11.31
CA ARG A 187 -15.59 -23.68 11.75
C ARG A 187 -14.28 -23.44 12.49
N THR A 188 -14.14 -22.27 13.12
CA THR A 188 -13.01 -21.92 14.00
C THR A 188 -13.49 -21.49 15.39
N LEU A 189 -12.56 -21.14 16.28
CA LEU A 189 -12.83 -20.60 17.61
C LEU A 189 -12.86 -19.06 17.63
N THR A 190 -12.90 -18.41 16.46
CA THR A 190 -12.97 -16.94 16.41
C THR A 190 -14.30 -16.44 16.97
N SER A 191 -14.27 -15.34 17.73
CA SER A 191 -15.50 -14.76 18.28
C SER A 191 -16.34 -14.14 17.16
N PRO A 192 -17.68 -14.19 17.20
CA PRO A 192 -18.51 -13.51 16.22
C PRO A 192 -18.62 -12.00 16.47
N VAL A 193 -18.97 -11.24 15.43
CA VAL A 193 -19.39 -9.84 15.52
C VAL A 193 -20.69 -9.62 14.75
N LYS A 194 -21.58 -8.76 15.26
CA LYS A 194 -22.89 -8.51 14.62
C LYS A 194 -22.72 -7.87 13.25
N LEU A 195 -23.33 -8.44 12.20
CA LEU A 195 -23.29 -7.89 10.83
C LEU A 195 -23.70 -6.42 10.79
N ARG A 196 -24.78 -6.06 11.50
CA ARG A 196 -25.27 -4.67 11.58
C ARG A 196 -24.21 -3.69 12.09
N ALA A 197 -23.35 -4.11 13.01
CA ALA A 197 -22.26 -3.28 13.52
C ALA A 197 -21.18 -3.07 12.45
N CYS A 198 -20.80 -4.12 11.73
CA CYS A 198 -19.86 -4.03 10.61
C CYS A 198 -20.37 -3.11 9.50
N LEU A 199 -21.63 -3.29 9.06
CA LEU A 199 -22.22 -2.45 8.01
C LEU A 199 -22.31 -0.97 8.41
N LYS A 200 -22.65 -0.67 9.67
CA LYS A 200 -22.65 0.70 10.20
C LYS A 200 -21.24 1.31 10.22
N ALA A 201 -20.24 0.54 10.68
CA ALA A 201 -18.85 0.98 10.65
C ALA A 201 -18.37 1.25 9.22
N ILE A 202 -18.74 0.39 8.25
CA ILE A 202 -18.44 0.64 6.84
C ILE A 202 -19.14 1.90 6.35
N LYS A 203 -20.43 2.11 6.64
CA LYS A 203 -21.15 3.33 6.26
C LYS A 203 -20.44 4.60 6.73
N GLU A 204 -19.99 4.62 7.99
CA GLU A 204 -19.36 5.77 8.61
C GLU A 204 -17.96 6.06 8.04
N TYR A 205 -17.17 5.02 7.74
CA TYR A 205 -15.76 5.18 7.37
C TYR A 205 -15.45 4.89 5.90
N ALA A 206 -16.42 4.45 5.10
CA ALA A 206 -16.22 4.05 3.70
C ALA A 206 -15.42 5.11 2.93
N PHE A 207 -15.78 6.38 3.10
CA PHE A 207 -15.20 7.48 2.34
C PHE A 207 -14.27 8.39 3.15
N TYR A 208 -13.78 7.90 4.31
CA TYR A 208 -12.87 8.67 5.18
C TYR A 208 -11.55 9.04 4.48
N ALA A 209 -10.91 8.05 3.84
CA ALA A 209 -9.60 8.24 3.20
C ALA A 209 -9.71 8.59 1.70
N SER A 210 -10.84 8.29 1.07
CA SER A 210 -11.01 8.37 -0.39
C SER A 210 -12.49 8.42 -0.75
N LYS A 211 -12.86 9.23 -1.75
CA LYS A 211 -14.23 9.29 -2.28
C LYS A 211 -14.56 8.17 -3.27
N TYR A 212 -13.56 7.40 -3.72
CA TYR A 212 -13.77 6.30 -4.66
C TYR A 212 -14.50 5.13 -3.98
N PRO A 213 -15.17 4.28 -4.78
CA PRO A 213 -16.09 3.26 -4.25
C PRO A 213 -15.48 2.32 -3.21
N VAL A 214 -16.34 1.73 -2.39
CA VAL A 214 -16.00 0.61 -1.51
C VAL A 214 -16.74 -0.64 -1.96
N VAL A 215 -16.04 -1.75 -2.09
CA VAL A 215 -16.61 -3.06 -2.38
C VAL A 215 -16.69 -3.87 -1.09
N ILE A 216 -17.86 -4.41 -0.77
CA ILE A 216 -18.04 -5.39 0.30
C ILE A 216 -18.13 -6.76 -0.33
N THR A 217 -17.20 -7.65 -0.03
CA THR A 217 -17.28 -9.05 -0.44
C THR A 217 -17.95 -9.86 0.66
N PHE A 218 -19.10 -10.45 0.37
CA PHE A 218 -19.73 -11.41 1.27
C PHE A 218 -19.24 -12.83 0.95
N GLU A 219 -18.75 -13.53 1.97
CA GLU A 219 -18.67 -14.99 1.93
C GLU A 219 -19.95 -15.54 2.55
N ASP A 220 -20.91 -15.89 1.70
CA ASP A 220 -22.27 -16.22 2.09
C ASP A 220 -22.42 -17.70 2.49
N HIS A 221 -22.71 -17.95 3.78
CA HIS A 221 -23.08 -19.26 4.33
C HIS A 221 -24.48 -19.25 4.98
N ILE A 222 -25.35 -18.31 4.58
CA ILE A 222 -26.67 -18.11 5.18
C ILE A 222 -27.81 -18.66 4.31
N THR A 223 -28.95 -18.94 4.93
CA THR A 223 -30.14 -19.49 4.25
C THR A 223 -30.95 -18.39 3.55
N PRO A 224 -31.84 -18.71 2.57
CA PRO A 224 -32.64 -17.71 1.87
C PRO A 224 -33.45 -16.76 2.79
N PRO A 225 -34.10 -17.22 3.89
CA PRO A 225 -34.76 -16.31 4.83
C PRO A 225 -33.80 -15.33 5.54
N LEU A 226 -32.55 -15.76 5.77
CA LEU A 226 -31.51 -14.88 6.32
C LEU A 226 -30.97 -13.94 5.24
N GLN A 227 -30.87 -14.36 3.98
CA GLN A 227 -30.50 -13.50 2.85
C GLN A 227 -31.49 -12.33 2.71
N ALA A 228 -32.80 -12.57 2.81
CA ALA A 228 -33.81 -11.51 2.84
C ALA A 228 -33.59 -10.52 3.99
N LYS A 229 -33.25 -11.02 5.19
CA LYS A 229 -32.92 -10.15 6.34
C LYS A 229 -31.67 -9.32 6.08
N VAL A 230 -30.65 -9.90 5.46
CA VAL A 230 -29.44 -9.17 5.04
C VAL A 230 -29.79 -8.13 4.00
N ALA A 231 -30.66 -8.47 3.03
CA ALA A 231 -31.07 -7.55 1.98
C ALA A 231 -31.73 -6.28 2.56
N LYS A 232 -32.73 -6.48 3.43
CA LYS A 232 -33.38 -5.39 4.18
C LYS A 232 -32.40 -4.59 5.02
N MET A 233 -31.43 -5.24 5.67
CA MET A 233 -30.42 -4.58 6.49
C MET A 233 -29.46 -3.71 5.66
N VAL A 234 -28.95 -4.25 4.55
CA VAL A 234 -28.04 -3.55 3.62
C VAL A 234 -28.76 -2.35 3.00
N ASN A 235 -29.99 -2.55 2.53
CA ASN A 235 -30.84 -1.48 1.98
C ASN A 235 -31.07 -0.36 3.00
N GLY A 236 -31.51 -0.70 4.21
CA GLY A 236 -31.80 0.29 5.25
C GLY A 236 -30.56 1.01 5.77
N ILE A 237 -29.39 0.38 5.75
CA ILE A 237 -28.15 1.01 6.22
C ILE A 237 -27.56 1.91 5.14
N PHE A 238 -27.35 1.42 3.93
CA PHE A 238 -26.62 2.17 2.91
C PHE A 238 -27.51 3.11 2.09
N GLY A 239 -28.79 2.81 1.91
CA GLY A 239 -29.70 3.66 1.13
C GLY A 239 -29.10 4.04 -0.22
N ASP A 240 -29.00 5.34 -0.48
CA ASP A 240 -28.47 5.90 -1.73
C ASP A 240 -26.97 5.67 -1.95
N MET A 241 -26.22 5.27 -0.92
CA MET A 241 -24.81 4.88 -1.08
C MET A 241 -24.69 3.55 -1.81
N LEU A 242 -25.71 2.69 -1.79
CA LEU A 242 -25.64 1.39 -2.45
C LEU A 242 -25.77 1.55 -3.98
N TYR A 243 -24.81 1.01 -4.72
CA TYR A 243 -24.88 0.94 -6.17
C TYR A 243 -25.54 -0.37 -6.62
N ARG A 244 -26.58 -0.25 -7.45
CA ARG A 244 -27.27 -1.38 -8.07
C ARG A 244 -27.13 -1.28 -9.59
N PRO A 245 -26.70 -2.35 -10.27
CA PRO A 245 -26.72 -2.37 -11.72
C PRO A 245 -28.17 -2.33 -12.23
N SER A 246 -28.43 -1.64 -13.33
CA SER A 246 -29.75 -1.66 -13.97
C SER A 246 -30.06 -3.09 -14.43
N SER A 247 -31.18 -3.66 -13.97
CA SER A 247 -31.63 -5.02 -14.29
C SER A 247 -31.88 -5.27 -15.78
N GLN A 248 -32.02 -4.21 -16.59
CA GLN A 248 -32.33 -4.30 -18.02
C GLN A 248 -31.11 -4.47 -18.94
N HIS A 249 -29.88 -4.38 -18.43
CA HIS A 249 -28.67 -4.36 -19.27
C HIS A 249 -27.63 -5.39 -18.84
N ILE A 250 -27.19 -6.22 -19.79
CA ILE A 250 -26.03 -7.10 -19.60
C ILE A 250 -24.80 -6.21 -19.39
N MET A 251 -24.21 -6.29 -18.19
CA MET A 251 -22.99 -5.55 -17.87
C MET A 251 -21.80 -6.21 -18.60
N ASN A 252 -21.43 -5.66 -19.74
CA ASN A 252 -20.27 -6.10 -20.53
C ASN A 252 -18.95 -5.42 -20.11
N LYS A 253 -19.03 -4.37 -19.28
CA LYS A 253 -17.90 -3.66 -18.69
C LYS A 253 -18.29 -3.14 -17.31
N PHE A 254 -17.36 -3.18 -16.36
CA PHE A 254 -17.58 -2.54 -15.07
C PHE A 254 -17.63 -1.00 -15.21
N PRO A 255 -18.44 -0.31 -14.40
CA PRO A 255 -18.38 1.15 -14.31
C PRO A 255 -17.00 1.62 -13.84
N SER A 256 -16.72 2.92 -13.99
CA SER A 256 -15.45 3.50 -13.57
C SER A 256 -15.45 3.91 -12.10
N PRO A 257 -14.28 3.92 -11.42
CA PRO A 257 -14.18 4.50 -10.08
C PRO A 257 -14.77 5.92 -9.99
N GLU A 258 -14.56 6.75 -11.02
CA GLU A 258 -15.10 8.11 -11.09
C GLU A 258 -16.63 8.12 -11.08
N SER A 259 -17.29 7.29 -11.88
CA SER A 259 -18.77 7.19 -11.93
C SER A 259 -19.39 6.61 -10.66
N LEU A 260 -18.59 5.91 -9.85
CA LEU A 260 -18.99 5.22 -8.63
C LEU A 260 -18.53 5.95 -7.36
N LYS A 261 -18.15 7.22 -7.46
CA LYS A 261 -17.79 8.03 -6.27
C LYS A 261 -18.89 7.98 -5.23
N GLU A 262 -18.46 7.78 -3.99
CA GLU A 262 -19.31 7.70 -2.81
C GLU A 262 -20.35 6.56 -2.87
N LYS A 263 -20.07 5.51 -3.67
CA LYS A 263 -20.88 4.30 -3.75
C LYS A 263 -20.25 3.09 -3.06
N ILE A 264 -21.14 2.22 -2.56
CA ILE A 264 -20.85 0.92 -1.98
C ILE A 264 -21.38 -0.15 -2.93
N LEU A 265 -20.54 -1.12 -3.27
CA LEU A 265 -20.87 -2.24 -4.15
C LEU A 265 -20.86 -3.53 -3.33
N ILE A 266 -21.82 -4.43 -3.59
CA ILE A 266 -21.81 -5.78 -3.00
C ILE A 266 -21.26 -6.78 -4.03
N SER A 267 -20.34 -7.61 -3.58
CA SER A 267 -19.72 -8.66 -4.38
C SER A 267 -19.95 -10.01 -3.70
N THR A 268 -20.78 -10.86 -4.28
CA THR A 268 -21.01 -12.23 -3.79
C THR A 268 -21.50 -13.15 -4.93
N LYS A 269 -21.68 -14.43 -4.64
CA LYS A 269 -22.31 -15.37 -5.56
C LYS A 269 -23.82 -15.07 -5.60
N PRO A 270 -24.43 -14.98 -6.80
CA PRO A 270 -25.89 -14.91 -6.87
C PRO A 270 -26.52 -16.18 -6.28
N PRO A 271 -27.73 -16.09 -5.69
CA PRO A 271 -28.53 -17.27 -5.37
C PRO A 271 -28.72 -18.15 -6.60
N GLU A 272 -28.68 -19.48 -6.44
CA GLU A 272 -28.94 -20.43 -7.52
C GLU A 272 -30.41 -20.27 -7.97
N THR A 273 -30.64 -20.09 -9.28
CA THR A 273 -31.98 -20.00 -9.86
C THR A 273 -32.42 -21.37 -10.41
N PRO A 274 -33.72 -21.72 -10.37
CA PRO A 274 -34.22 -23.02 -10.86
C PRO A 274 -33.87 -23.35 -12.32
N GLU A 275 -33.61 -22.34 -13.16
CA GLU A 275 -33.18 -22.52 -14.55
C GLU A 275 -31.74 -23.05 -14.68
N GLU A 276 -30.86 -22.79 -13.69
CA GLU A 276 -29.48 -23.32 -13.66
C GLU A 276 -29.44 -24.79 -13.21
N ASP A 277 -30.49 -25.30 -12.56
CA ASP A 277 -30.61 -26.69 -12.13
C ASP A 277 -30.83 -27.67 -13.30
N GLN A 278 -31.35 -27.19 -14.44
CA GLN A 278 -31.57 -28.05 -15.61
C GLN A 278 -30.28 -28.36 -16.38
N GLU A 279 -29.30 -27.45 -16.41
CA GLU A 279 -27.97 -27.72 -16.97
C GLU A 279 -27.06 -28.50 -15.99
N HIS A 280 -27.29 -28.39 -14.68
CA HIS A 280 -26.40 -28.96 -13.65
C HIS A 280 -26.58 -30.47 -13.38
N ASN A 281 -27.63 -31.10 -13.92
CA ASN A 281 -27.94 -32.51 -13.65
C ASN A 281 -27.14 -33.53 -14.46
N GLU A 282 -26.41 -33.14 -15.52
CA GLU A 282 -25.65 -34.10 -16.34
C GLU A 282 -24.20 -34.35 -15.85
N GLU A 283 -23.64 -33.53 -14.95
CA GLU A 283 -22.21 -33.62 -14.58
C GLU A 283 -21.94 -34.04 -13.10
N ARG A 284 -22.95 -34.38 -12.30
CA ARG A 284 -22.74 -34.92 -10.95
C ARG A 284 -22.42 -36.42 -10.99
N SER A 285 -21.26 -36.78 -11.51
CA SER A 285 -20.65 -38.10 -11.25
C SER A 285 -19.14 -38.00 -11.05
N SER A 286 -18.72 -37.46 -9.90
CA SER A 286 -17.70 -38.04 -9.01
C SER A 286 -17.20 -36.96 -8.03
N GLU A 287 -17.12 -37.34 -6.74
CA GLU A 287 -16.51 -36.60 -5.62
C GLU A 287 -17.28 -35.43 -4.97
N VAL A 288 -18.52 -35.64 -4.51
CA VAL A 288 -18.97 -35.13 -3.18
C VAL A 288 -20.05 -36.07 -2.62
N ASN A 289 -19.67 -37.17 -1.96
CA ASN A 289 -20.63 -38.06 -1.30
C ASN A 289 -20.44 -38.13 0.24
N TYR A 290 -20.17 -37.00 0.89
CA TYR A 290 -20.10 -36.95 2.36
C TYR A 290 -20.84 -35.77 3.03
N MET A 291 -21.70 -35.05 2.29
CA MET A 291 -22.41 -33.87 2.84
C MET A 291 -23.94 -33.86 2.66
N MET A 292 -24.55 -34.98 2.27
CA MET A 292 -26.01 -35.11 2.09
C MET A 292 -26.58 -36.25 2.94
N ARG A 293 -26.50 -36.14 4.27
CA ARG A 293 -27.26 -37.02 5.16
C ARG A 293 -27.73 -36.31 6.42
N TYR A 294 -28.48 -35.23 6.25
CA TYR A 294 -29.45 -34.73 7.24
C TYR A 294 -30.35 -33.75 6.49
N ASN A 295 -31.42 -34.25 5.87
CA ASN A 295 -32.66 -33.55 5.50
C ASN A 295 -33.53 -34.49 4.66
N SER A 296 -34.10 -35.49 5.33
CA SER A 296 -35.20 -36.29 4.81
C SER A 296 -36.30 -36.24 5.85
N TYR A 297 -37.12 -35.19 5.79
CA TYR A 297 -38.47 -35.18 6.37
C TYR A 297 -39.38 -34.31 5.50
N ASP A 298 -40.40 -34.98 4.97
CA ASP A 298 -41.68 -34.55 4.41
C ASP A 298 -41.74 -33.31 3.48
N LYS A 299 -41.88 -33.61 2.19
CA LYS A 299 -42.56 -32.75 1.21
C LYS A 299 -44.05 -33.05 1.29
N ASP A 300 -44.79 -32.24 2.04
CA ASP A 300 -46.21 -31.98 1.74
C ASP A 300 -46.34 -30.56 1.20
N LYS A 301 -47.07 -30.45 0.08
CA LYS A 301 -47.23 -29.27 -0.76
C LYS A 301 -48.08 -28.21 -0.07
N ASN A 302 -47.60 -26.97 -0.02
CA ASN A 302 -48.43 -25.76 0.05
C ASN A 302 -47.78 -24.67 -0.82
N GLY A 303 -48.53 -24.19 -1.81
CA GLY A 303 -48.06 -23.32 -2.90
C GLY A 303 -47.84 -21.85 -2.55
N ASP A 304 -48.00 -21.44 -1.29
CA ASP A 304 -47.80 -20.04 -0.85
C ASP A 304 -46.37 -19.75 -0.37
N GLU A 305 -45.59 -20.77 0.02
CA GLU A 305 -44.20 -20.57 0.50
C GLU A 305 -43.17 -20.38 -0.64
N ASP A 306 -43.50 -20.83 -1.85
CA ASP A 306 -42.56 -20.80 -2.98
C ASP A 306 -42.47 -19.39 -3.58
N GLU A 307 -43.57 -18.63 -3.62
CA GLU A 307 -43.57 -17.22 -4.08
C GLU A 307 -42.78 -16.31 -3.12
N GLU A 308 -42.93 -16.47 -1.80
CA GLU A 308 -42.14 -15.70 -0.83
C GLU A 308 -40.66 -16.05 -0.88
N LYS A 309 -40.29 -17.33 -1.10
CA LYS A 309 -38.88 -17.73 -1.26
C LYS A 309 -38.27 -17.14 -2.53
N GLU A 310 -39.04 -17.08 -3.61
CA GLU A 310 -38.61 -16.53 -4.89
C GLU A 310 -38.40 -15.00 -4.79
N ASP A 311 -39.35 -14.26 -4.23
CA ASP A 311 -39.26 -12.79 -4.01
C ASP A 311 -38.10 -12.41 -3.08
N ASN A 312 -37.91 -13.16 -1.98
CA ASN A 312 -36.79 -12.98 -1.07
C ASN A 312 -35.42 -13.22 -1.72
N SER A 313 -35.33 -14.16 -2.66
CA SER A 313 -34.09 -14.42 -3.42
C SER A 313 -33.76 -13.29 -4.39
N LEU A 314 -34.80 -12.66 -4.96
CA LEU A 314 -34.68 -11.54 -5.90
C LEU A 314 -34.15 -10.29 -5.19
N GLU A 315 -34.68 -9.94 -4.01
CA GLU A 315 -34.20 -8.78 -3.24
C GLU A 315 -32.70 -8.86 -2.92
N TYR A 316 -32.22 -10.04 -2.52
CA TYR A 316 -30.80 -10.24 -2.21
C TYR A 316 -29.93 -10.24 -3.47
N ARG A 317 -30.41 -10.86 -4.55
CA ARG A 317 -29.74 -10.87 -5.86
C ARG A 317 -29.57 -9.46 -6.42
N ASP A 318 -30.57 -8.60 -6.25
CA ASP A 318 -30.57 -7.21 -6.73
C ASP A 318 -29.57 -6.30 -6.01
N LEU A 319 -29.05 -6.73 -4.85
CA LEU A 319 -27.93 -6.03 -4.20
C LEU A 319 -26.59 -6.26 -4.89
N ILE A 320 -26.45 -7.37 -5.63
CA ILE A 320 -25.16 -7.86 -6.09
C ILE A 320 -24.70 -7.06 -7.31
N SER A 321 -23.80 -6.10 -7.08
CA SER A 321 -23.21 -5.29 -8.14
C SER A 321 -22.09 -6.01 -8.89
N ILE A 322 -21.38 -6.92 -8.22
CA ILE A 322 -20.26 -7.69 -8.78
C ILE A 322 -20.51 -9.17 -8.54
N HIS A 323 -20.87 -9.88 -9.62
CA HIS A 323 -21.18 -11.31 -9.54
C HIS A 323 -19.89 -12.13 -9.41
N ALA A 324 -19.77 -12.90 -8.33
CA ALA A 324 -18.74 -13.91 -8.19
C ALA A 324 -19.12 -15.17 -8.97
N GLY A 325 -18.30 -15.57 -9.94
CA GLY A 325 -18.49 -16.79 -10.72
C GLY A 325 -17.81 -18.01 -10.12
N LYS A 326 -18.30 -19.21 -10.46
CA LYS A 326 -17.53 -20.46 -10.35
C LYS A 326 -16.75 -20.69 -11.66
N PRO A 327 -15.56 -21.30 -11.62
CA PRO A 327 -14.99 -21.92 -12.81
C PRO A 327 -15.98 -22.97 -13.35
N LYS A 328 -16.44 -22.85 -14.60
CA LYS A 328 -17.22 -23.92 -15.25
C LYS A 328 -16.22 -24.94 -15.84
N GLY A 329 -16.41 -26.24 -15.64
CA GLY A 329 -15.74 -27.32 -16.40
C GLY A 329 -14.27 -27.64 -16.07
N GLY A 330 -13.91 -27.77 -14.78
CA GLY A 330 -12.52 -28.11 -14.39
C GLY A 330 -11.49 -27.01 -14.68
N SER A 331 -10.22 -27.27 -14.42
CA SER A 331 -9.15 -26.27 -14.56
C SER A 331 -9.01 -25.75 -16.00
N GLY A 332 -9.35 -26.52 -17.03
CA GLY A 332 -9.21 -26.13 -18.46
C GLY A 332 -10.00 -24.89 -18.89
N ASN A 333 -11.18 -24.64 -18.30
CA ASN A 333 -12.15 -23.66 -18.79
C ASN A 333 -12.27 -22.38 -17.93
N LEU A 334 -11.31 -22.13 -17.04
CA LEU A 334 -11.35 -21.07 -16.02
C LEU A 334 -11.52 -19.65 -16.61
N PHE A 335 -10.83 -19.34 -17.70
CA PHE A 335 -10.74 -17.99 -18.29
C PHE A 335 -11.53 -17.81 -19.59
N ILE A 336 -12.52 -18.67 -19.86
CA ILE A 336 -13.40 -18.50 -21.03
C ILE A 336 -14.00 -17.09 -21.03
N SER A 337 -13.97 -16.43 -22.19
CA SER A 337 -14.59 -15.12 -22.39
C SER A 337 -16.10 -15.25 -22.30
N HIS A 338 -16.71 -14.47 -21.40
CA HIS A 338 -18.16 -14.36 -21.26
C HIS A 338 -18.59 -12.97 -21.73
N GLU A 339 -19.81 -12.84 -22.27
CA GLU A 339 -20.36 -11.54 -22.63
C GLU A 339 -20.56 -10.63 -21.41
N LYS A 340 -20.90 -11.23 -20.26
CA LYS A 340 -21.08 -10.53 -18.98
C LYS A 340 -19.78 -10.55 -18.17
N VAL A 341 -19.37 -9.38 -17.66
CA VAL A 341 -18.22 -9.30 -16.75
C VAL A 341 -18.52 -10.00 -15.43
N ARG A 342 -17.51 -10.66 -14.89
CA ARG A 342 -17.60 -11.39 -13.62
C ARG A 342 -16.35 -11.20 -12.77
N ARG A 343 -16.44 -11.64 -11.52
CA ARG A 343 -15.29 -11.79 -10.63
C ARG A 343 -14.99 -13.28 -10.40
N LEU A 344 -13.73 -13.68 -10.52
CA LEU A 344 -13.25 -14.98 -10.03
C LEU A 344 -12.40 -14.81 -8.77
N SER A 345 -12.34 -15.85 -7.94
CA SER A 345 -11.49 -15.91 -6.75
C SER A 345 -10.60 -17.14 -6.83
N LEU A 346 -9.30 -16.98 -6.57
CA LEU A 346 -8.32 -18.06 -6.49
C LEU A 346 -7.51 -17.95 -5.18
N SER A 347 -7.13 -19.07 -4.59
CA SER A 347 -6.11 -19.04 -3.54
C SER A 347 -4.74 -18.68 -4.12
N GLU A 348 -3.81 -18.25 -3.27
CA GLU A 348 -2.41 -18.01 -3.68
C GLU A 348 -1.80 -19.23 -4.39
N ASP A 349 -1.99 -20.45 -3.86
CA ASP A 349 -1.40 -21.67 -4.43
C ASP A 349 -2.02 -22.00 -5.81
N GLN A 350 -3.34 -21.77 -5.97
CA GLN A 350 -4.01 -21.95 -7.25
C GLN A 350 -3.50 -20.98 -8.30
N LEU A 351 -3.32 -19.70 -7.93
CA LEU A 351 -2.77 -18.71 -8.84
C LEU A 351 -1.34 -19.07 -9.25
N GLU A 352 -0.49 -19.44 -8.29
CA GLU A 352 0.90 -19.83 -8.55
C GLU A 352 0.99 -21.02 -9.52
N GLU A 353 0.12 -22.03 -9.37
CA GLU A 353 0.11 -23.20 -10.24
C GLU A 353 -0.39 -22.86 -11.65
N ILE A 354 -1.47 -22.09 -11.77
CA ILE A 354 -2.03 -21.70 -13.07
C ILE A 354 -1.08 -20.74 -13.80
N ALA A 355 -0.40 -19.84 -13.09
CA ALA A 355 0.54 -18.90 -13.67
C ALA A 355 1.73 -19.57 -14.38
N LYS A 356 2.14 -20.77 -13.95
CA LYS A 356 3.23 -21.51 -14.60
C LYS A 356 2.92 -21.92 -16.04
N THR A 357 1.65 -22.19 -16.34
CA THR A 357 1.24 -22.78 -17.63
C THR A 357 0.35 -21.86 -18.45
N ARG A 358 -0.34 -20.90 -17.82
CA ARG A 358 -1.41 -20.11 -18.44
C ARG A 358 -1.34 -18.62 -18.10
N ALA A 359 -0.13 -18.09 -17.90
CA ALA A 359 0.10 -16.70 -17.49
C ALA A 359 -0.63 -15.66 -18.37
N THR A 360 -0.52 -15.78 -19.69
CA THR A 360 -1.14 -14.84 -20.64
C THR A 360 -2.66 -14.91 -20.65
N GLU A 361 -3.25 -16.07 -20.33
CA GLU A 361 -4.70 -16.21 -20.18
C GLU A 361 -5.21 -15.47 -18.93
N ILE A 362 -4.44 -15.47 -17.83
CA ILE A 362 -4.77 -14.69 -16.63
C ILE A 362 -4.76 -13.19 -16.97
N VAL A 363 -3.72 -12.72 -17.68
CA VAL A 363 -3.62 -11.32 -18.11
C VAL A 363 -4.81 -10.93 -18.99
N ARG A 364 -5.16 -11.74 -20.00
CA ARG A 364 -6.36 -11.52 -20.83
C ARG A 364 -7.64 -11.47 -20.02
N PHE A 365 -7.81 -12.40 -19.07
CA PHE A 365 -9.00 -12.41 -18.21
C PHE A 365 -9.14 -11.10 -17.43
N THR A 366 -8.05 -10.61 -16.83
CA THR A 366 -8.07 -9.42 -15.98
C THR A 366 -8.20 -8.10 -16.75
N GLN A 367 -8.07 -8.09 -18.08
CA GLN A 367 -8.33 -6.89 -18.88
C GLN A 367 -9.80 -6.45 -18.79
N LYS A 368 -10.74 -7.41 -18.71
CA LYS A 368 -12.19 -7.15 -18.67
C LYS A 368 -12.85 -7.55 -17.36
N ASN A 369 -12.33 -8.58 -16.70
CA ASN A 369 -12.92 -9.17 -15.50
C ASN A 369 -12.11 -8.84 -14.24
N LEU A 370 -12.72 -9.06 -13.07
CA LEU A 370 -12.02 -8.93 -11.78
C LEU A 370 -11.49 -10.29 -11.32
N LEU A 371 -10.24 -10.32 -10.88
CA LEU A 371 -9.63 -11.48 -10.23
C LEU A 371 -9.26 -11.13 -8.79
N ARG A 372 -9.80 -11.92 -7.86
CA ARG A 372 -9.46 -11.86 -6.44
C ARG A 372 -8.52 -12.99 -6.07
N ILE A 373 -7.44 -12.65 -5.37
CA ILE A 373 -6.50 -13.61 -4.81
C ILE A 373 -6.62 -13.53 -3.29
N TYR A 374 -6.62 -14.67 -2.62
CA TYR A 374 -6.72 -14.72 -1.15
C TYR A 374 -5.69 -15.67 -0.53
N PRO A 375 -5.27 -15.43 0.72
CA PRO A 375 -4.34 -16.30 1.43
C PRO A 375 -4.89 -17.72 1.57
N ARG A 376 -4.02 -18.73 1.46
CA ARG A 376 -4.39 -20.13 1.70
C ARG A 376 -4.76 -20.37 3.17
N GLY A 377 -5.62 -21.37 3.39
CA GLY A 377 -6.14 -21.69 4.73
C GLY A 377 -5.09 -22.14 5.75
N THR A 378 -3.90 -22.59 5.33
CA THR A 378 -2.81 -22.98 6.25
C THR A 378 -2.11 -21.79 6.90
N ARG A 379 -2.35 -20.54 6.45
CA ARG A 379 -1.85 -19.31 7.06
C ARG A 379 -2.65 -18.92 8.31
N VAL A 380 -2.72 -19.83 9.27
CA VAL A 380 -3.49 -19.67 10.51
C VAL A 380 -3.00 -18.49 11.36
N ASP A 381 -1.73 -18.13 11.24
CA ASP A 381 -1.08 -16.98 11.89
C ASP A 381 -1.43 -15.64 11.24
N SER A 382 -2.19 -15.63 10.14
CA SER A 382 -2.50 -14.45 9.32
C SER A 382 -1.27 -13.81 8.66
N SER A 383 -0.25 -14.62 8.35
CA SER A 383 0.81 -14.24 7.42
C SER A 383 0.24 -13.91 6.03
N ASN A 384 1.04 -13.20 5.21
CA ASN A 384 0.67 -12.81 3.85
C ASN A 384 1.57 -13.49 2.82
N TYR A 385 1.11 -13.52 1.56
CA TYR A 385 1.79 -14.12 0.41
C TYR A 385 2.44 -13.05 -0.47
N ASN A 386 3.24 -13.45 -1.46
CA ASN A 386 3.86 -12.51 -2.38
C ASN A 386 2.79 -11.89 -3.32
N PRO A 387 2.51 -10.57 -3.23
CA PRO A 387 1.46 -9.97 -4.04
C PRO A 387 1.86 -9.82 -5.52
N MET A 388 3.16 -9.90 -5.87
CA MET A 388 3.63 -9.72 -7.25
C MET A 388 3.03 -10.72 -8.21
N VAL A 389 2.85 -11.96 -7.79
CA VAL A 389 2.25 -12.99 -8.65
C VAL A 389 0.86 -12.53 -9.11
N GLY A 390 0.07 -11.91 -8.22
CA GLY A 390 -1.22 -11.32 -8.60
C GLY A 390 -1.07 -10.11 -9.51
N TRP A 391 -0.26 -9.11 -9.10
CA TRP A 391 -0.18 -7.84 -9.83
C TRP A 391 0.46 -7.95 -11.21
N MET A 392 1.50 -8.77 -11.39
CA MET A 392 2.14 -8.98 -12.69
C MET A 392 1.22 -9.70 -13.69
N HIS A 393 0.20 -10.42 -13.20
CA HIS A 393 -0.85 -11.03 -14.04
C HIS A 393 -2.12 -10.17 -14.11
N GLY A 394 -2.10 -8.94 -13.57
CA GLY A 394 -3.20 -7.98 -13.64
C GLY A 394 -4.34 -8.19 -12.65
N ALA A 395 -4.18 -9.08 -11.67
CA ALA A 395 -5.19 -9.33 -10.64
C ALA A 395 -5.42 -8.07 -9.80
N GLN A 396 -6.68 -7.66 -9.71
CA GLN A 396 -7.07 -6.38 -9.12
C GLN A 396 -7.23 -6.47 -7.61
N MET A 397 -7.79 -7.57 -7.11
CA MET A 397 -8.18 -7.74 -5.72
C MET A 397 -7.22 -8.72 -5.02
N VAL A 398 -5.98 -8.30 -4.82
CA VAL A 398 -4.97 -9.08 -4.08
C VAL A 398 -5.20 -8.88 -2.58
N ALA A 399 -5.95 -9.80 -1.95
CA ALA A 399 -6.46 -9.66 -0.59
C ALA A 399 -5.40 -10.01 0.46
N PHE A 400 -5.22 -9.14 1.46
CA PHE A 400 -4.21 -9.27 2.51
C PHE A 400 -4.82 -9.26 3.91
N ASN A 401 -4.23 -10.04 4.81
CA ASN A 401 -4.49 -9.97 6.25
C ASN A 401 -3.92 -8.66 6.81
N MET A 402 -4.78 -7.65 6.94
CA MET A 402 -4.43 -6.27 7.32
C MET A 402 -4.01 -6.12 8.79
N GLN A 403 -4.36 -7.10 9.62
CA GLN A 403 -3.97 -7.23 11.03
C GLN A 403 -2.58 -7.86 11.21
N GLY A 404 -2.00 -8.42 10.13
CA GLY A 404 -0.68 -9.04 10.15
C GLY A 404 0.48 -8.03 10.22
N HIS A 405 1.68 -8.53 10.03
CA HIS A 405 2.91 -7.73 10.02
C HIS A 405 3.92 -8.26 8.98
N GLY A 406 5.03 -7.55 8.81
CA GLY A 406 6.14 -7.96 7.96
C GLY A 406 6.22 -7.24 6.61
N HIS A 407 7.28 -7.53 5.87
CA HIS A 407 7.67 -6.79 4.66
C HIS A 407 6.63 -6.90 3.53
N LEU A 408 5.94 -8.03 3.38
CA LEU A 408 4.89 -8.19 2.37
C LEU A 408 3.70 -7.24 2.60
N LEU A 409 3.33 -7.01 3.86
CA LEU A 409 2.32 -6.00 4.17
C LEU A 409 2.83 -4.59 3.87
N ARG A 410 4.13 -4.33 4.06
CA ARG A 410 4.78 -3.03 3.72
C ARG A 410 4.85 -2.81 2.22
N MET A 411 5.08 -3.87 1.46
CA MET A 411 5.03 -3.87 0.01
C MET A 411 3.63 -3.49 -0.49
N MET A 412 2.59 -4.13 0.06
CA MET A 412 1.21 -3.81 -0.27
C MET A 412 0.83 -2.37 0.13
N GLU A 413 1.16 -1.93 1.36
CA GLU A 413 0.94 -0.53 1.76
C GLU A 413 1.71 0.45 0.87
N GLY A 414 2.93 0.09 0.43
CA GLY A 414 3.73 0.86 -0.52
C GLY A 414 3.06 1.02 -1.89
N MET A 415 2.59 -0.07 -2.49
CA MET A 415 1.86 -0.06 -3.76
C MET A 415 0.68 0.91 -3.73
N PHE A 416 -0.12 0.87 -2.65
CA PHE A 416 -1.31 1.71 -2.53
C PHE A 416 -1.05 3.12 -1.98
N ARG A 417 0.21 3.52 -1.76
CA ARG A 417 0.57 4.95 -1.65
C ARG A 417 0.54 5.65 -3.00
N ALA A 418 0.63 4.91 -4.10
CA ALA A 418 0.46 5.46 -5.45
C ALA A 418 -0.91 6.14 -5.60
N ASN A 419 -1.02 7.00 -6.60
CA ASN A 419 -2.24 7.76 -6.89
C ASN A 419 -2.79 8.51 -5.65
N GLY A 420 -1.88 9.09 -4.85
CA GLY A 420 -2.18 9.83 -3.63
C GLY A 420 -2.91 9.03 -2.55
N GLY A 421 -2.73 7.70 -2.48
CA GLY A 421 -3.27 6.91 -1.38
C GLY A 421 -4.75 6.60 -1.48
N CYS A 422 -5.39 6.81 -2.64
CA CYS A 422 -6.85 6.74 -2.76
C CYS A 422 -7.41 5.30 -2.76
N GLY A 423 -6.54 4.29 -2.74
CA GLY A 423 -6.89 2.86 -2.72
C GLY A 423 -7.17 2.24 -4.10
N TYR A 424 -7.00 3.02 -5.17
CA TYR A 424 -7.11 2.59 -6.57
C TYR A 424 -5.87 3.01 -7.35
N VAL A 425 -5.18 2.05 -7.97
CA VAL A 425 -3.99 2.30 -8.78
C VAL A 425 -4.24 1.79 -10.20
N LYS A 426 -4.23 2.66 -11.20
CA LYS A 426 -4.46 2.25 -12.60
C LYS A 426 -3.38 1.25 -13.02
N LYS A 427 -3.79 0.14 -13.65
CA LYS A 427 -2.86 -0.84 -14.20
C LYS A 427 -2.02 -0.20 -15.31
N PRO A 428 -0.73 -0.55 -15.43
CA PRO A 428 0.09 -0.09 -16.54
C PRO A 428 -0.45 -0.60 -17.88
N ASN A 429 -0.20 0.16 -18.96
CA ASN A 429 -0.69 -0.15 -20.30
C ASN A 429 -0.25 -1.54 -20.78
N ILE A 430 0.92 -2.02 -20.34
CA ILE A 430 1.41 -3.37 -20.65
C ILE A 430 0.45 -4.49 -20.19
N LEU A 431 -0.36 -4.26 -19.14
CA LEU A 431 -1.37 -5.20 -18.65
C LEU A 431 -2.76 -4.96 -19.27
N LEU A 432 -2.90 -3.94 -20.12
CA LEU A 432 -4.17 -3.51 -20.72
C LEU A 432 -4.19 -3.65 -22.24
N ASP A 433 -3.04 -3.94 -22.88
CA ASP A 433 -2.96 -4.12 -24.33
C ASP A 433 -3.60 -5.45 -24.77
N GLU A 434 -4.71 -5.37 -25.52
CA GLU A 434 -5.40 -6.55 -26.04
C GLU A 434 -4.71 -7.14 -27.28
N ASN A 435 -3.87 -6.36 -27.98
CA ASN A 435 -3.18 -6.80 -29.19
C ASN A 435 -1.88 -7.55 -28.87
N GLU A 436 -1.12 -7.05 -27.90
CA GLU A 436 0.14 -7.66 -27.43
C GLU A 436 0.03 -8.04 -25.95
N VAL A 437 -0.41 -9.26 -25.70
CA VAL A 437 -0.63 -9.72 -24.32
C VAL A 437 0.69 -9.92 -23.60
N PHE A 438 0.84 -9.23 -22.47
CA PHE A 438 2.00 -9.37 -21.61
C PHE A 438 2.14 -10.80 -21.08
N ASP A 439 3.28 -11.42 -21.36
CA ASP A 439 3.74 -12.63 -20.69
C ASP A 439 4.77 -12.27 -19.61
N PRO A 440 4.43 -12.37 -18.31
CA PRO A 440 5.34 -12.03 -17.23
C PRO A 440 6.62 -12.90 -17.16
N SER A 441 6.62 -14.08 -17.79
CA SER A 441 7.76 -15.01 -17.83
C SER A 441 8.71 -14.76 -19.01
N ALA A 442 8.29 -13.95 -19.98
CA ALA A 442 9.10 -13.64 -21.15
C ALA A 442 10.30 -12.75 -20.81
N PHE A 443 11.45 -13.06 -21.40
CA PHE A 443 12.65 -12.24 -21.30
C PHE A 443 12.41 -10.83 -21.88
N ARG A 444 12.88 -9.80 -21.17
CA ARG A 444 12.79 -8.41 -21.59
C ARG A 444 14.09 -7.68 -21.28
N LEU A 445 14.44 -6.75 -22.14
CA LEU A 445 15.53 -5.82 -21.87
C LEU A 445 15.06 -4.73 -20.89
N PRO A 446 15.95 -4.20 -20.02
CA PRO A 446 15.64 -3.07 -19.18
C PRO A 446 15.12 -1.89 -20.02
N LYS A 447 13.97 -1.34 -19.63
CA LYS A 447 13.36 -0.16 -20.25
C LYS A 447 13.86 1.13 -19.62
N LYS A 448 14.27 1.08 -18.36
CA LYS A 448 14.59 2.26 -17.56
C LYS A 448 15.61 1.90 -16.48
N ASN A 449 16.56 2.79 -16.21
CA ASN A 449 17.43 2.67 -15.05
C ASN A 449 16.96 3.62 -13.95
N LEU A 450 16.72 3.09 -12.75
CA LEU A 450 16.53 3.90 -11.54
C LEU A 450 17.90 4.06 -10.85
N GLN A 451 18.42 5.27 -10.85
CA GLN A 451 19.60 5.63 -10.08
C GLN A 451 19.16 6.24 -8.73
N VAL A 452 19.75 5.75 -7.65
CA VAL A 452 19.45 6.12 -6.27
C VAL A 452 20.74 6.54 -5.58
N MET A 453 20.82 7.79 -5.15
CA MET A 453 21.88 8.29 -4.28
C MET A 453 21.36 8.37 -2.84
N VAL A 454 22.05 7.73 -1.91
CA VAL A 454 21.76 7.77 -0.47
C VAL A 454 22.74 8.75 0.18
N TYR A 455 22.30 9.98 0.45
CA TYR A 455 23.17 11.00 1.05
C TYR A 455 23.38 10.74 2.53
N MET A 456 22.30 10.81 3.31
CA MET A 456 22.38 10.81 4.77
C MET A 456 21.04 10.47 5.42
N GLY A 457 21.07 10.28 6.73
CA GLY A 457 19.88 10.13 7.56
C GLY A 457 19.94 10.97 8.82
N GLU A 458 18.79 11.33 9.37
CA GLU A 458 18.68 12.04 10.64
C GLU A 458 17.41 11.69 11.43
N GLY A 459 17.36 12.16 12.67
CA GLY A 459 16.15 12.16 13.49
C GLY A 459 16.04 11.03 14.51
N TRP A 460 16.85 9.97 14.40
CA TRP A 460 16.83 8.85 15.36
C TRP A 460 17.00 9.29 16.81
N ARG A 461 17.94 10.21 17.08
CA ARG A 461 18.16 10.71 18.44
C ARG A 461 16.98 11.51 19.02
N SER A 462 16.13 12.08 18.16
CA SER A 462 14.92 12.78 18.60
C SER A 462 13.74 11.81 18.77
N GLU A 463 13.81 10.64 18.14
CA GLU A 463 12.77 9.61 18.17
C GLU A 463 12.99 8.59 19.30
N PHE A 464 14.26 8.26 19.58
CA PHE A 464 14.66 7.15 20.43
C PHE A 464 15.53 7.61 21.61
N SER A 465 15.55 6.81 22.67
CA SER A 465 16.46 7.04 23.79
C SER A 465 17.92 6.85 23.36
N PRO A 466 18.86 7.51 24.05
CA PRO A 466 20.31 7.36 23.84
C PRO A 466 20.84 5.92 23.77
N THR A 467 20.17 4.98 24.42
CA THR A 467 20.59 3.57 24.53
C THR A 467 19.58 2.60 23.89
N HIS A 468 18.78 3.10 22.94
CA HIS A 468 17.75 2.30 22.29
C HIS A 468 18.34 1.19 21.42
N PHE A 469 19.40 1.53 20.69
CA PHE A 469 20.12 0.63 19.79
C PHE A 469 21.25 -0.02 20.57
N ASP A 470 22.27 0.76 20.95
CA ASP A 470 23.39 0.24 21.73
C ASP A 470 23.41 0.75 23.17
N LEU A 471 23.83 -0.13 24.09
CA LEU A 471 23.98 0.24 25.50
C LEU A 471 25.18 1.17 25.75
N TYR A 472 26.21 1.09 24.89
CA TYR A 472 27.54 1.65 25.17
C TYR A 472 28.11 2.54 24.06
N SER A 473 27.35 2.80 23.01
CA SER A 473 27.74 3.53 21.81
C SER A 473 26.51 4.17 21.13
N PRO A 474 26.70 5.14 20.24
CA PRO A 474 25.71 5.46 19.22
C PRO A 474 25.52 4.29 18.22
N PRO A 475 24.48 4.33 17.38
CA PRO A 475 24.13 3.23 16.47
C PRO A 475 25.05 3.08 15.25
N ASP A 476 25.10 1.86 14.73
CA ASP A 476 25.86 1.47 13.53
C ASP A 476 24.92 1.22 12.34
N PHE A 477 24.59 2.27 11.58
CA PHE A 477 23.53 2.19 10.57
C PHE A 477 24.00 1.89 9.14
N SER A 478 23.29 0.99 8.46
CA SER A 478 23.29 0.82 7.00
C SER A 478 21.88 0.99 6.40
N VAL A 479 21.81 1.24 5.10
CA VAL A 479 20.55 1.31 4.34
C VAL A 479 20.49 0.17 3.33
N GLU A 480 19.55 -0.77 3.51
CA GLU A 480 19.17 -1.79 2.54
C GLU A 480 18.13 -1.20 1.57
N LEU A 481 18.44 -1.25 0.28
CA LEU A 481 17.57 -0.90 -0.84
C LEU A 481 17.19 -2.18 -1.58
N ARG A 482 15.90 -2.46 -1.70
CA ARG A 482 15.37 -3.62 -2.40
C ARG A 482 14.35 -3.20 -3.45
N ILE A 483 14.49 -3.73 -4.66
CA ILE A 483 13.44 -3.68 -5.67
C ILE A 483 12.58 -4.93 -5.54
N TYR A 484 11.29 -4.72 -5.32
CA TYR A 484 10.27 -5.72 -5.60
C TYR A 484 9.66 -5.43 -6.97
N GLY A 485 9.41 -6.45 -7.77
CA GLY A 485 8.94 -6.24 -9.14
C GLY A 485 8.60 -7.56 -9.83
N VAL A 486 8.61 -7.55 -11.16
CA VAL A 486 8.72 -8.80 -11.91
C VAL A 486 10.04 -9.50 -11.55
N PRO A 487 10.15 -10.84 -11.65
CA PRO A 487 11.35 -11.55 -11.21
C PRO A 487 12.67 -11.03 -11.80
N ALA A 488 12.65 -10.50 -13.02
CA ALA A 488 13.83 -9.93 -13.68
C ALA A 488 14.33 -8.61 -13.05
N ASP A 489 13.49 -7.90 -12.29
CA ASP A 489 13.80 -6.60 -11.69
C ASP A 489 14.22 -6.72 -10.22
N GLU A 490 14.00 -7.89 -9.60
CA GLU A 490 14.30 -8.11 -8.18
C GLU A 490 15.79 -7.96 -7.89
N SER A 491 16.12 -7.09 -6.94
CA SER A 491 17.51 -6.80 -6.57
C SER A 491 17.61 -6.22 -5.17
N ILE A 492 18.73 -6.47 -4.50
CA ILE A 492 19.04 -5.95 -3.16
C ILE A 492 20.43 -5.31 -3.22
N LYS A 493 20.54 -4.11 -2.65
CA LYS A 493 21.79 -3.37 -2.49
C LYS A 493 21.83 -2.77 -1.09
N GLU A 494 23.02 -2.59 -0.54
CA GLU A 494 23.19 -2.07 0.82
C GLU A 494 24.33 -1.05 0.83
N THR A 495 24.19 0.01 1.63
CA THR A 495 25.28 0.94 1.89
C THR A 495 26.32 0.32 2.81
N MET A 496 27.54 0.87 2.82
CA MET A 496 28.46 0.67 3.94
C MET A 496 27.78 1.04 5.28
N THR A 497 28.15 0.35 6.35
CA THR A 497 27.72 0.67 7.72
C THR A 497 28.48 1.88 8.23
N MET A 498 27.75 2.86 8.76
CA MET A 498 28.32 4.03 9.44
C MET A 498 28.29 3.78 10.94
N GLU A 499 29.47 3.54 11.52
CA GLU A 499 29.63 3.18 12.93
C GLU A 499 29.56 4.41 13.86
N ASP A 500 28.96 4.24 15.04
CA ASP A 500 28.89 5.22 16.12
C ASP A 500 28.29 6.60 15.69
N GLU A 501 27.28 6.62 14.79
CA GLU A 501 26.72 7.86 14.23
C GLU A 501 25.19 7.98 14.26
N TRP A 502 24.68 8.98 15.00
CA TRP A 502 23.25 9.35 15.01
C TRP A 502 22.78 10.09 13.74
N VAL A 503 23.73 10.62 12.97
CA VAL A 503 23.48 11.37 11.73
C VAL A 503 24.42 10.83 10.65
N PRO A 504 24.19 9.57 10.20
CA PRO A 504 25.06 8.92 9.23
C PRO A 504 25.03 9.64 7.88
N VAL A 505 26.19 9.74 7.23
CA VAL A 505 26.36 10.27 5.87
C VAL A 505 27.01 9.18 5.04
N TRP A 506 26.25 8.61 4.09
CA TRP A 506 26.69 7.48 3.28
C TRP A 506 27.28 7.91 1.93
N ASN A 507 26.70 8.93 1.27
CA ASN A 507 27.01 9.38 -0.09
C ASN A 507 27.29 8.22 -1.06
N GLN A 508 26.35 7.27 -1.13
CA GLN A 508 26.50 6.06 -1.93
C GLN A 508 25.42 5.96 -3.00
N GLU A 509 25.86 5.62 -4.22
CA GLU A 509 25.02 5.54 -5.39
C GLU A 509 24.77 4.09 -5.83
N PHE A 510 23.55 3.83 -6.28
CA PHE A 510 23.12 2.54 -6.80
C PHE A 510 22.28 2.70 -8.05
N ILE A 511 22.49 1.82 -9.04
CA ILE A 511 21.69 1.76 -10.27
C ILE A 511 20.88 0.47 -10.30
N PHE A 512 19.60 0.57 -10.62
CA PHE A 512 18.66 -0.55 -10.75
C PHE A 512 18.08 -0.59 -12.17
N PRO A 513 18.47 -1.56 -13.01
CA PRO A 513 17.86 -1.76 -14.32
C PRO A 513 16.46 -2.38 -14.16
N LEU A 514 15.45 -1.78 -14.78
CA LEU A 514 14.05 -2.18 -14.65
C LEU A 514 13.44 -2.51 -16.01
N THR A 515 12.92 -3.73 -16.16
CA THR A 515 12.20 -4.21 -17.34
C THR A 515 10.73 -3.79 -17.31
N VAL A 516 10.11 -3.70 -16.13
CA VAL A 516 8.73 -3.26 -15.93
C VAL A 516 8.65 -2.27 -14.76
N PRO A 517 9.22 -1.05 -14.93
CA PRO A 517 9.30 -0.05 -13.87
C PRO A 517 7.94 0.34 -13.28
N GLU A 518 6.85 0.18 -14.04
CA GLU A 518 5.50 0.51 -13.60
C GLU A 518 4.93 -0.43 -12.53
N LEU A 519 5.50 -1.63 -12.38
CA LEU A 519 5.16 -2.58 -11.33
C LEU A 519 6.21 -2.67 -10.22
N ALA A 520 7.33 -1.95 -10.36
CA ALA A 520 8.42 -1.99 -9.40
C ALA A 520 8.13 -1.14 -8.15
N LEU A 521 8.53 -1.65 -6.99
CA LEU A 521 8.48 -0.96 -5.70
C LEU A 521 9.89 -0.90 -5.12
N LEU A 522 10.30 0.29 -4.66
CA LEU A 522 11.53 0.49 -3.92
C LEU A 522 11.23 0.38 -2.42
N TYR A 523 11.72 -0.70 -1.82
CA TYR A 523 11.70 -0.91 -0.38
C TYR A 523 13.04 -0.46 0.21
N ILE A 524 12.95 0.38 1.24
CA ILE A 524 14.10 0.99 1.92
C ILE A 524 14.00 0.58 3.37
N LYS A 525 15.08 0.02 3.92
CA LYS A 525 15.16 -0.39 5.33
C LYS A 525 16.48 0.09 5.90
N VAL A 526 16.43 0.72 7.06
CA VAL A 526 17.63 1.04 7.84
C VAL A 526 17.83 -0.07 8.86
N VAL A 527 19.04 -0.62 8.83
CA VAL A 527 19.47 -1.71 9.69
C VAL A 527 20.55 -1.16 10.62
N GLU A 528 20.44 -1.49 11.89
CA GLU A 528 21.49 -1.30 12.87
C GLU A 528 22.27 -2.63 12.95
N HIS A 529 23.61 -2.59 12.93
CA HIS A 529 24.46 -3.78 13.03
C HIS A 529 25.12 -3.94 14.41
N ASP A 530 24.51 -4.75 15.27
CA ASP A 530 25.14 -5.16 16.53
C ASP A 530 26.20 -6.28 16.31
N PHE A 531 27.42 -6.03 16.81
CA PHE A 531 28.53 -6.99 16.82
C PHE A 531 28.22 -8.33 17.53
N LYS A 532 27.23 -8.37 18.43
CA LYS A 532 26.87 -9.57 19.20
C LYS A 532 25.38 -9.83 19.24
N GLY A 533 24.71 -9.84 18.08
CA GLY A 533 23.29 -10.14 18.10
C GLY A 533 22.61 -10.24 16.75
N LYS A 534 21.28 -10.10 16.82
CA LYS A 534 20.43 -9.90 15.67
C LYS A 534 20.36 -8.41 15.44
N ASN A 535 20.68 -7.97 14.23
CA ASN A 535 20.58 -6.59 13.79
C ASN A 535 19.25 -5.94 14.19
N ASP A 536 19.36 -4.74 14.76
CA ASP A 536 18.22 -3.96 15.19
C ASP A 536 17.58 -3.19 14.01
N PHE A 537 16.36 -2.72 14.24
CA PHE A 537 15.53 -2.08 13.22
C PHE A 537 15.57 -0.56 13.35
N GLY A 538 16.18 0.12 12.38
CA GLY A 538 16.26 1.59 12.35
C GLY A 538 15.06 2.28 11.68
N GLY A 539 14.33 1.58 10.81
CA GLY A 539 13.17 2.13 10.11
C GLY A 539 12.97 1.53 8.72
N GLN A 540 11.80 1.74 8.12
CA GLN A 540 11.52 1.27 6.76
C GLN A 540 10.53 2.15 6.01
N THR A 541 10.52 2.06 4.69
CA THR A 541 9.44 2.56 3.83
C THR A 541 9.37 1.73 2.55
N CYS A 542 8.22 1.73 1.88
CA CYS A 542 8.07 1.18 0.54
C CYS A 542 7.43 2.23 -0.36
N LEU A 543 7.99 2.43 -1.55
CA LEU A 543 7.64 3.50 -2.49
C LEU A 543 7.39 2.90 -3.89
N PRO A 544 6.29 3.24 -4.57
CA PRO A 544 6.07 2.83 -5.95
C PRO A 544 7.02 3.58 -6.87
N VAL A 545 7.82 2.82 -7.65
CA VAL A 545 8.89 3.40 -8.49
C VAL A 545 8.30 4.33 -9.56
N SER A 546 7.17 3.98 -10.14
CA SER A 546 6.46 4.80 -11.14
C SER A 546 6.05 6.19 -10.64
N GLU A 547 5.89 6.36 -9.33
CA GLU A 547 5.44 7.61 -8.71
C GLU A 547 6.56 8.37 -8.01
N LEU A 548 7.80 7.87 -8.06
CA LEU A 548 8.96 8.58 -7.49
C LEU A 548 9.21 9.88 -8.25
N ARG A 549 9.36 10.96 -7.49
CA ARG A 549 9.76 12.27 -8.00
C ARG A 549 11.28 12.32 -8.14
N GLN A 550 11.74 12.76 -9.31
CA GLN A 550 13.17 12.98 -9.60
C GLN A 550 13.79 14.02 -8.64
N GLY A 551 15.12 13.97 -8.46
CA GLY A 551 15.89 14.91 -7.65
C GLY A 551 16.03 14.48 -6.19
N ILE A 552 16.51 15.39 -5.34
CA ILE A 552 16.71 15.14 -3.89
C ILE A 552 15.38 15.20 -3.16
N ARG A 553 15.02 14.14 -2.44
CA ARG A 553 13.75 13.95 -1.72
C ARG A 553 13.97 13.56 -0.26
N SER A 554 13.08 14.03 0.61
CA SER A 554 13.02 13.67 2.02
C SER A 554 12.19 12.41 2.20
N ILE A 555 12.79 11.33 2.71
CA ILE A 555 12.16 10.02 2.87
C ILE A 555 11.89 9.78 4.34
N ARG A 556 10.65 10.04 4.77
CA ARG A 556 10.21 9.72 6.12
C ARG A 556 10.08 8.22 6.32
N LEU A 557 10.71 7.71 7.39
CA LEU A 557 10.68 6.29 7.73
C LEU A 557 9.52 5.95 8.66
N CYS A 558 9.13 4.69 8.63
CA CYS A 558 8.10 4.10 9.48
C CYS A 558 8.66 3.01 10.38
N ASN A 559 7.96 2.75 11.48
CA ASN A 559 8.23 1.62 12.35
C ASN A 559 7.84 0.27 11.69
N GLN A 560 8.04 -0.84 12.40
CA GLN A 560 7.69 -2.18 11.92
C GLN A 560 6.20 -2.32 11.58
N LYS A 561 5.31 -1.62 12.30
CA LYS A 561 3.86 -1.60 12.08
C LYS A 561 3.45 -0.72 10.89
N GLY A 562 4.39 0.01 10.29
CA GLY A 562 4.11 0.94 9.18
C GLY A 562 3.64 2.32 9.63
N GLU A 563 3.76 2.64 10.93
CA GLU A 563 3.42 3.97 11.45
C GLU A 563 4.62 4.91 11.27
N PRO A 564 4.43 6.13 10.73
CA PRO A 564 5.53 7.03 10.44
C PRO A 564 6.19 7.56 11.72
N TYR A 565 7.52 7.50 11.80
CA TYR A 565 8.28 8.17 12.84
C TYR A 565 8.10 9.68 12.76
N LYS A 566 8.20 10.41 13.87
CA LYS A 566 8.05 11.87 13.87
C LYS A 566 9.25 12.57 13.24
N HIS A 567 10.45 12.08 13.55
CA HIS A 567 11.69 12.78 13.22
C HIS A 567 12.58 12.03 12.23
N VAL A 568 12.45 10.70 12.14
CA VAL A 568 13.38 9.87 11.36
C VAL A 568 13.17 10.01 9.85
N ARG A 569 14.21 10.45 9.14
CA ARG A 569 14.20 10.70 7.69
C ARG A 569 15.52 10.33 7.04
N LEU A 570 15.46 9.93 5.78
CA LEU A 570 16.61 9.83 4.88
C LEU A 570 16.56 10.95 3.84
N LEU A 571 17.71 11.45 3.43
CA LEU A 571 17.83 12.33 2.28
C LEU A 571 18.42 11.53 1.12
N MET A 572 17.63 11.37 0.06
CA MET A 572 17.98 10.52 -1.09
C MET A 572 17.71 11.25 -2.39
N GLN A 573 18.43 10.92 -3.46
CA GLN A 573 18.13 11.42 -4.80
C GLN A 573 17.72 10.28 -5.71
N PHE A 574 16.68 10.53 -6.52
CA PHE A 574 16.22 9.62 -7.56
C PHE A 574 16.45 10.23 -8.93
N GLN A 575 17.02 9.44 -9.84
CA GLN A 575 17.15 9.79 -11.25
C GLN A 575 16.71 8.62 -12.12
N PHE A 576 16.10 8.96 -13.24
CA PHE A 576 15.57 8.04 -14.22
C PHE A 576 16.34 8.23 -15.51
N ILE A 577 17.17 7.24 -15.87
CA ILE A 577 18.13 7.32 -16.98
C ILE A 577 17.79 6.30 -18.06
#